data_AF-A0A8A1MN32-F1
#
_entry.id   AF-A0A8A1MN32-F1
#
_cell.length_a   1.000
_cell.length_b   1.000
_cell.length_c   1.000
_cell.angle_alpha   90.00
_cell.angle_beta   90.00
_cell.angle_gamma   90.00
#
_symmetry.space_group_name_H-M   'P 1'
#
loop_
_entity.id
_entity.type
_entity.pdbx_description
1 polymer ?
#
loop_
_entity_poly.entity_id
_entity_poly.type
_entity_poly.pdbx_seq_one_letter_code
_entity_poly.pdbx_strand_id
1 'polypeptide(L)'
;MKTINFITGNKNKLAEVQAILGDTIEVQNRAIDVPEIQGSIEEIAKEKCRKAAETVQGPALTEDTALEFNALKGLPGPYIKWFLEALGHDGLNKLLDPYEDKSIVAVCTFAFSSGPGWDPIFEYEGNTFAEMDKDEKNLISHRYKALAKLKQWLAETYP
;
A
#
# COMPACT_ATOMS: atom_id res chain seq x y z
N MET A 1 -13.91 11.54 -17.50
CA MET A 1 -13.37 10.57 -16.54
C MET A 1 -12.57 11.34 -15.54
N LYS A 2 -12.76 11.10 -14.24
CA LYS A 2 -11.85 11.66 -13.23
C LYS A 2 -10.51 10.93 -13.31
N THR A 3 -9.43 11.63 -12.97
CA THR A 3 -8.06 11.12 -13.04
C THR A 3 -7.49 11.05 -11.63
N ILE A 4 -6.85 9.93 -11.28
CA ILE A 4 -6.09 9.79 -10.03
C ILE A 4 -4.61 9.72 -10.34
N ASN A 5 -3.80 10.38 -9.52
CA ASN A 5 -2.35 10.26 -9.61
C ASN A 5 -1.92 9.04 -8.79
N PHE A 6 -1.53 7.95 -9.45
CA PHE A 6 -0.89 6.83 -8.77
C PHE A 6 0.61 7.09 -8.63
N ILE A 7 1.07 7.14 -7.39
CA ILE A 7 2.43 7.56 -7.05
C ILE A 7 3.32 6.32 -6.93
N THR A 8 4.05 6.01 -7.99
CA THR A 8 4.95 4.86 -7.99
C THR A 8 6.07 4.99 -9.01
N GLY A 9 7.26 4.49 -8.66
CA GLY A 9 8.34 4.21 -9.61
C GLY A 9 8.28 2.79 -10.19
N ASN A 10 7.43 1.91 -9.65
CA ASN A 10 7.39 0.49 -9.99
C ASN A 10 6.38 0.22 -11.13
N LYS A 11 6.91 -0.15 -12.31
CA LYS A 11 6.11 -0.43 -13.51
C LYS A 11 5.13 -1.60 -13.32
N ASN A 12 5.48 -2.60 -12.52
CA ASN A 12 4.61 -3.75 -12.27
C ASN A 12 3.42 -3.34 -11.39
N LYS A 13 3.66 -2.54 -10.34
CA LYS A 13 2.59 -1.95 -9.51
C LYS A 13 1.62 -1.14 -10.39
N LEU A 14 2.16 -0.28 -11.25
CA LEU A 14 1.34 0.52 -12.16
C LEU A 14 0.47 -0.36 -13.07
N ALA A 15 1.05 -1.38 -13.70
CA ALA A 15 0.33 -2.27 -14.61
C ALA A 15 -0.81 -3.01 -13.89
N GLU A 16 -0.58 -3.48 -12.66
CA GLU A 16 -1.60 -4.13 -11.84
C GLU A 16 -2.73 -3.17 -11.45
N VAL A 17 -2.39 -1.96 -10.98
CA VAL A 17 -3.39 -0.94 -10.63
C VAL A 17 -4.22 -0.53 -11.84
N GLN A 18 -3.59 -0.32 -13.00
CA GLN A 18 -4.29 0.00 -14.23
C GLN A 18 -5.20 -1.14 -14.71
N ALA A 19 -4.75 -2.39 -14.59
CA ALA A 19 -5.58 -3.54 -14.97
C ALA A 19 -6.85 -3.66 -14.10
N ILE A 20 -6.80 -3.22 -12.84
CA ILE A 20 -7.92 -3.37 -11.90
C ILE A 20 -8.84 -2.14 -11.91
N LEU A 21 -8.26 -0.93 -11.94
CA LEU A 21 -9.00 0.33 -11.81
C LEU A 21 -9.24 1.06 -13.14
N GLY A 22 -8.52 0.70 -14.21
CA GLY A 22 -8.48 1.48 -15.46
C GLY A 22 -9.81 1.51 -16.24
N ASP A 23 -10.74 0.61 -15.94
CA ASP A 23 -12.11 0.63 -16.47
C ASP A 23 -13.05 1.54 -15.68
N THR A 24 -12.64 1.98 -14.48
CA THR A 24 -13.45 2.77 -13.55
C THR A 24 -12.96 4.20 -13.45
N ILE A 25 -11.64 4.41 -13.43
CA ILE A 25 -11.01 5.72 -13.27
C ILE A 25 -9.73 5.80 -14.10
N GLU A 26 -9.40 6.99 -14.58
CA GLU A 26 -8.15 7.19 -15.30
C GLU A 26 -6.99 7.18 -14.30
N VAL A 27 -6.07 6.21 -14.41
CA VAL A 27 -4.90 6.10 -13.55
C VAL A 27 -3.69 6.75 -14.22
N GLN A 28 -3.32 7.94 -13.77
CA GLN A 28 -2.12 8.65 -14.21
C GLN A 28 -0.92 8.28 -13.32
N ASN A 29 0.16 7.75 -13.90
CA ASN A 29 1.38 7.50 -13.14
C ASN A 29 2.15 8.79 -12.83
N ARG A 30 2.61 8.94 -11.58
CA ARG A 30 3.56 9.97 -11.15
C ARG A 30 4.71 9.32 -10.38
N ALA A 31 5.89 9.28 -10.98
CA ALA A 31 7.12 8.86 -10.30
C ALA A 31 7.77 10.06 -9.57
N ILE A 32 7.12 10.55 -8.52
CA ILE A 32 7.64 11.60 -7.64
C ILE A 32 8.24 10.99 -6.39
N ASP A 33 9.32 11.59 -5.89
CA ASP A 33 9.89 11.21 -4.60
C ASP A 33 9.12 11.93 -3.49
N VAL A 34 8.56 11.16 -2.55
CA VAL A 34 7.75 11.67 -1.45
C VAL A 34 8.41 11.24 -0.15
N PRO A 35 8.81 12.17 0.74
CA PRO A 35 9.49 11.80 1.98
C PRO A 35 8.63 10.90 2.87
N GLU A 36 9.12 9.69 3.14
CA GLU A 36 8.51 8.74 4.05
C GLU A 36 9.01 8.98 5.49
N ILE A 37 8.09 9.00 6.44
CA ILE A 37 8.43 9.02 7.86
C ILE A 37 8.78 7.60 8.34
N GLN A 38 9.29 7.49 9.57
CA GLN A 38 9.34 6.22 10.27
C GLN A 38 8.11 6.10 11.17
N GLY A 39 7.58 4.89 11.31
CA GLY A 39 6.36 4.64 12.07
C GLY A 39 5.77 3.28 11.73
N SER A 40 4.50 3.12 12.07
CA SER A 40 3.72 1.97 11.61
C SER A 40 3.42 2.07 10.10
N ILE A 41 2.99 0.97 9.49
CA ILE A 41 2.61 0.97 8.07
C ILE A 41 1.44 1.95 7.81
N GLU A 42 0.54 2.10 8.77
CA GLU A 42 -0.57 3.05 8.74
C GLU A 42 -0.11 4.49 8.71
N GLU A 43 0.80 4.86 9.63
CA GLU A 43 1.33 6.22 9.75
C GLU A 43 2.12 6.61 8.50
N ILE A 44 2.94 5.68 8.00
CA ILE A 44 3.73 5.87 6.78
C ILE A 44 2.82 6.08 5.58
N ALA A 45 1.85 5.19 5.35
CA ALA A 45 0.96 5.26 4.20
C ALA A 45 0.11 6.53 4.20
N LYS A 46 -0.43 6.93 5.37
CA LYS A 46 -1.19 8.17 5.53
C LYS A 46 -0.33 9.39 5.20
N GLU A 47 0.82 9.51 5.85
CA GLU A 47 1.66 10.70 5.67
C GLU A 47 2.22 10.79 4.24
N LYS A 48 2.58 9.65 3.64
CA LYS A 48 3.00 9.56 2.24
C LYS A 48 1.89 10.00 1.31
N CYS A 49 0.66 9.52 1.49
CA CYS A 49 -0.47 9.90 0.66
C CYS A 49 -0.82 11.38 0.79
N ARG A 50 -0.78 11.92 2.02
CA ARG A 50 -1.03 13.34 2.29
C ARG A 50 -0.02 14.23 1.56
N LYS A 51 1.28 13.94 1.74
CA LYS A 51 2.36 14.67 1.05
C LYS A 51 2.29 14.51 -0.46
N ALA A 52 1.90 13.34 -0.94
CA ALA A 52 1.73 13.13 -2.37
C ALA A 52 0.60 13.98 -2.95
N ALA A 53 -0.57 14.04 -2.27
CA ALA A 53 -1.69 14.90 -2.67
C ALA A 53 -1.30 16.38 -2.70
N GLU A 54 -0.51 16.82 -1.71
CA GLU A 54 0.07 18.17 -1.67
C GLU A 54 1.06 18.41 -2.83
N THR A 55 1.87 17.43 -3.17
CA THR A 55 2.87 17.56 -4.24
C THR A 55 2.22 17.60 -5.63
N VAL A 56 1.20 16.77 -5.86
CA VAL A 56 0.49 16.73 -7.15
C VAL A 56 -0.64 17.76 -7.25
N GLN A 57 -0.96 18.45 -6.16
CA GLN A 57 -2.07 19.40 -6.05
C GLN A 57 -3.40 18.80 -6.55
N GLY A 58 -3.71 17.59 -6.12
CA GLY A 58 -4.88 16.85 -6.58
C GLY A 58 -4.99 15.44 -5.99
N PRO A 59 -5.91 14.61 -6.51
CA PRO A 59 -6.12 13.26 -6.01
C PRO A 59 -4.85 12.41 -6.14
N ALA A 60 -4.47 11.75 -5.06
CA ALA A 60 -3.29 10.89 -4.99
C ALA A 60 -3.66 9.52 -4.44
N LEU A 61 -3.14 8.49 -5.10
CA LEU A 61 -3.16 7.10 -4.65
C LEU A 61 -1.72 6.66 -4.43
N THR A 62 -1.43 6.14 -3.24
CA THR A 62 -0.11 5.60 -2.89
C THR A 62 -0.25 4.14 -2.49
N GLU A 63 0.84 3.39 -2.63
CA GLU A 63 0.91 1.99 -2.22
C GLU A 63 2.21 1.73 -1.46
N ASP A 64 2.09 1.18 -0.25
CA ASP A 64 3.19 0.69 0.55
C ASP A 64 3.14 -0.83 0.70
N THR A 65 4.31 -1.42 0.88
CA THR A 65 4.46 -2.87 1.03
C THR A 65 5.36 -3.14 2.22
N ALA A 66 4.87 -3.94 3.15
CA ALA A 66 5.62 -4.40 4.30
C ALA A 66 5.79 -5.92 4.25
N LEU A 67 6.89 -6.40 4.83
CA LEU A 67 7.13 -7.83 5.04
C LEU A 67 7.39 -8.08 6.51
N GLU A 68 6.44 -8.75 7.15
CA GLU A 68 6.36 -8.91 8.59
C GLU A 68 6.77 -10.32 8.97
N PHE A 69 7.85 -10.48 9.73
CA PHE A 69 8.25 -11.77 10.26
C PHE A 69 7.63 -11.95 11.65
N ASN A 70 6.85 -13.00 11.85
CA ASN A 70 6.16 -13.24 13.12
C ASN A 70 7.15 -13.39 14.28
N ALA A 71 8.24 -14.11 14.06
CA ALA A 71 9.34 -14.25 15.01
C ALA A 71 10.03 -12.92 15.39
N LEU A 72 9.99 -11.92 14.51
CA LEU A 72 10.55 -10.58 14.76
C LEU A 72 9.48 -9.55 15.10
N LYS A 73 8.30 -10.00 15.55
CA LYS A 73 7.17 -9.13 15.94
C LYS A 73 6.80 -8.12 14.86
N GLY A 74 6.80 -8.58 13.60
CA GLY A 74 6.42 -7.78 12.44
C GLY A 74 7.56 -7.04 11.75
N LEU A 75 8.79 -7.09 12.27
CA LEU A 75 9.96 -6.57 11.54
C LEU A 75 10.38 -7.50 10.40
N PRO A 76 11.02 -7.00 9.33
CA PRO A 76 11.38 -5.59 9.08
C PRO A 76 10.18 -4.68 8.72
N GLY A 77 9.02 -5.26 8.43
CA GLY A 77 7.78 -4.52 8.19
C GLY A 77 7.92 -3.53 7.03
N PRO A 78 7.55 -2.24 7.20
CA PRO A 78 7.63 -1.24 6.13
C PRO A 78 9.07 -0.97 5.66
N TYR A 79 10.07 -1.38 6.45
CA TYR A 79 11.48 -1.14 6.14
C TYR A 79 12.09 -2.22 5.23
N ILE A 80 11.30 -3.17 4.71
CA ILE A 80 11.78 -4.32 3.95
C ILE A 80 12.67 -3.94 2.76
N LYS A 81 12.43 -2.81 2.08
CA LYS A 81 13.28 -2.33 0.98
C LYS A 81 14.74 -2.20 1.42
N TRP A 82 14.98 -1.54 2.55
CA TRP A 82 16.33 -1.29 3.06
C TRP A 82 17.00 -2.57 3.55
N PHE A 83 16.23 -3.46 4.19
CA PHE A 83 16.75 -4.77 4.60
C PHE A 83 17.11 -5.64 3.40
N LEU A 84 16.28 -5.64 2.35
CA LEU A 84 16.56 -6.37 1.13
C LEU A 84 17.79 -5.81 0.40
N GLU A 85 17.95 -4.49 0.32
CA GLU A 85 19.13 -3.86 -0.27
C GLU A 85 20.42 -4.20 0.49
N ALA A 86 20.37 -4.20 1.83
CA ALA A 86 21.56 -4.45 2.65
C ALA A 86 21.92 -5.93 2.76
N LEU A 87 20.93 -6.82 2.91
CA LEU A 87 21.13 -8.23 3.24
C LEU A 87 20.98 -9.16 2.03
N GLY A 88 20.27 -8.70 0.99
CA GLY A 88 19.79 -9.57 -0.08
C GLY A 88 18.80 -10.63 0.41
N HIS A 89 18.33 -11.47 -0.51
CA HIS A 89 17.38 -12.54 -0.18
C HIS A 89 17.98 -13.58 0.78
N ASP A 90 19.24 -13.94 0.59
CA ASP A 90 19.93 -14.92 1.44
C ASP A 90 20.11 -14.41 2.88
N GLY A 91 20.53 -13.16 3.04
CA GLY A 91 20.68 -12.55 4.36
C GLY A 91 19.35 -12.35 5.09
N LEU A 92 18.27 -12.02 4.35
CA LEU A 92 16.91 -11.97 4.92
C LEU A 92 16.46 -13.33 5.47
N ASN A 93 16.73 -14.42 4.76
CA ASN A 93 16.40 -15.77 5.24
C ASN A 93 17.22 -16.13 6.49
N LYS A 94 18.53 -15.83 6.46
CA LYS A 94 19.43 -16.06 7.60
C LYS A 94 19.04 -15.28 8.86
N LEU A 95 18.38 -14.13 8.70
CA LEU A 95 17.86 -13.37 9.84
C LEU A 95 16.90 -14.19 10.70
N LEU A 96 16.20 -15.15 10.09
CA LEU A 96 15.27 -16.01 10.78
C LEU A 96 15.91 -17.29 11.32
N ASP A 97 17.12 -17.68 10.92
CA ASP A 97 17.79 -18.94 11.32
C ASP A 97 17.66 -19.30 12.81
N PRO A 98 17.85 -18.36 13.76
CA PRO A 98 17.78 -18.67 15.19
C PRO A 98 16.36 -18.96 15.73
N TYR A 99 15.31 -18.65 14.98
CA TYR A 99 13.92 -18.72 15.45
C TYR A 99 13.23 -19.99 14.95
N GLU A 100 12.42 -20.66 15.76
CA GLU A 100 11.65 -21.82 15.28
C GLU A 100 10.55 -21.39 14.29
N ASP A 101 9.90 -20.27 14.57
CA ASP A 101 8.88 -19.70 13.70
C ASP A 101 9.53 -18.97 12.51
N LYS A 102 9.23 -19.44 11.30
CA LYS A 102 9.67 -18.84 10.03
C LYS A 102 8.53 -18.21 9.24
N SER A 103 7.34 -18.13 9.83
CA SER A 103 6.16 -17.61 9.15
C SER A 103 6.26 -16.10 8.94
N ILE A 104 5.78 -15.68 7.77
CA ILE A 104 5.85 -14.29 7.31
C ILE A 104 4.48 -13.84 6.79
N VAL A 105 4.20 -12.56 6.92
CA VAL A 105 3.03 -11.90 6.36
C VAL A 105 3.50 -10.80 5.41
N ALA A 106 3.04 -10.85 4.16
CA ALA A 106 3.23 -9.75 3.22
C ALA A 106 2.03 -8.81 3.32
N VAL A 107 2.25 -7.55 3.65
CA VAL A 107 1.20 -6.55 3.80
C VAL A 107 1.29 -5.58 2.62
N CYS A 108 0.16 -5.33 1.98
CA CYS A 108 0.00 -4.31 0.94
C CYS A 108 -1.01 -3.30 1.44
N THR A 109 -0.66 -2.03 1.36
CA THR A 109 -1.45 -0.94 1.94
C THR A 109 -1.65 0.13 0.89
N PHE A 110 -2.91 0.50 0.65
CA PHE A 110 -3.25 1.62 -0.20
C PHE A 110 -3.76 2.78 0.65
N ALA A 111 -3.34 3.98 0.27
CA ALA A 111 -3.88 5.20 0.83
C ALA A 111 -4.29 6.13 -0.31
N PHE A 112 -5.50 6.67 -0.21
CA PHE A 112 -6.07 7.58 -1.18
C PHE A 112 -6.42 8.91 -0.52
N SER A 113 -6.06 10.03 -1.15
CA SER A 113 -6.53 11.36 -0.78
C SER A 113 -7.13 12.03 -2.00
N SER A 114 -8.28 12.70 -1.82
CA SER A 114 -8.95 13.44 -2.90
C SER A 114 -8.26 14.76 -3.24
N GLY A 115 -7.30 15.21 -2.43
CA GLY A 115 -6.53 16.41 -2.67
C GLY A 115 -5.90 17.00 -1.40
N PRO A 116 -5.17 18.13 -1.52
CA PRO A 116 -4.59 18.82 -0.36
C PRO A 116 -5.65 19.14 0.70
N GLY A 117 -5.31 18.94 1.97
CA GLY A 117 -6.21 19.21 3.10
C GLY A 117 -7.27 18.13 3.37
N TRP A 118 -7.30 17.04 2.59
CA TRP A 118 -8.13 15.87 2.85
C TRP A 118 -7.33 14.77 3.52
N ASP A 119 -7.88 14.24 4.62
CA ASP A 119 -7.30 13.09 5.30
C ASP A 119 -7.34 11.85 4.40
N PRO A 120 -6.22 11.13 4.22
CA PRO A 120 -6.19 9.94 3.42
C PRO A 120 -7.11 8.85 3.96
N ILE A 121 -7.92 8.28 3.08
CA ILE A 121 -8.69 7.07 3.35
C ILE A 121 -7.72 5.89 3.29
N PHE A 122 -7.75 5.10 4.34
CA PHE A 122 -6.80 4.03 4.61
C PHE A 122 -7.48 2.66 4.50
N GLU A 123 -6.86 1.76 3.77
CA GLU A 123 -7.31 0.37 3.64
C GLU A 123 -6.18 -0.59 4.06
N TYR A 124 -6.49 -1.51 4.97
CA TYR A 124 -5.57 -2.53 5.50
C TYR A 124 -6.25 -3.89 5.56
N GLU A 125 -5.58 -4.90 4.98
CA GLU A 125 -6.02 -6.31 4.98
C GLU A 125 -7.49 -6.53 4.56
N GLY A 126 -7.96 -5.75 3.59
CA GLY A 126 -9.27 -5.89 3.00
C GLY A 126 -10.33 -4.95 3.57
N ASN A 127 -10.02 -3.90 4.34
CA ASN A 127 -11.07 -3.09 4.96
C ASN A 127 -10.73 -1.62 5.08
N THR A 128 -11.74 -0.79 4.82
CA THR A 128 -11.70 0.63 5.12
C THR A 128 -12.05 0.81 6.60
N PHE A 129 -11.42 1.75 7.30
CA PHE A 129 -11.64 1.97 8.74
C PHE A 129 -13.09 2.36 9.11
N ALA A 130 -13.95 2.62 8.12
CA ALA A 130 -15.36 2.92 8.31
C ALA A 130 -16.22 1.67 8.57
N GLU A 131 -15.76 0.48 8.16
CA GLU A 131 -16.62 -0.71 8.10
C GLU A 131 -15.80 -1.96 8.38
N MET A 132 -15.86 -2.53 9.60
CA MET A 132 -15.21 -3.82 9.80
C MET A 132 -15.64 -4.70 10.99
N ASP A 133 -15.97 -5.97 10.67
CA ASP A 133 -16.00 -7.14 11.56
C ASP A 133 -15.32 -8.36 10.87
N LYS A 134 -15.01 -9.41 11.64
CA LYS A 134 -13.75 -10.20 11.60
C LYS A 134 -13.54 -11.35 10.60
N ASP A 135 -14.54 -11.85 9.88
CA ASP A 135 -14.37 -13.11 9.15
C ASP A 135 -14.42 -12.93 7.63
N GLU A 136 -13.31 -13.31 6.97
CA GLU A 136 -13.19 -13.90 5.62
C GLU A 136 -11.87 -13.48 4.92
N LYS A 137 -10.76 -14.08 5.39
CA LYS A 137 -9.42 -13.90 4.83
C LYS A 137 -9.00 -15.13 4.01
N ASN A 138 -8.85 -14.94 2.68
CA ASN A 138 -7.98 -15.66 1.70
C ASN A 138 -8.71 -16.27 0.48
N LEU A 139 -8.58 -15.67 -0.72
CA LEU A 139 -7.54 -16.01 -1.72
C LEU A 139 -7.39 -14.90 -2.80
N ILE A 140 -6.26 -14.88 -3.53
CA ILE A 140 -5.81 -13.92 -4.60
C ILE A 140 -5.07 -12.69 -4.03
N SER A 141 -4.07 -12.21 -4.79
CA SER A 141 -3.10 -11.14 -4.47
C SER A 141 -3.63 -10.10 -3.48
N HIS A 142 -2.87 -9.84 -2.41
CA HIS A 142 -3.26 -8.85 -1.39
C HIS A 142 -3.52 -7.47 -2.03
N ARG A 143 -2.77 -7.15 -3.10
CA ARG A 143 -2.99 -5.98 -3.93
C ARG A 143 -4.32 -6.00 -4.67
N TYR A 144 -4.69 -7.14 -5.26
CA TYR A 144 -5.96 -7.28 -5.99
C TYR A 144 -7.18 -7.06 -5.09
N LYS A 145 -7.18 -7.64 -3.88
CA LYS A 145 -8.27 -7.48 -2.93
C LYS A 145 -8.46 -6.04 -2.47
N ALA A 146 -7.36 -5.40 -2.08
CA ALA A 146 -7.33 -3.99 -1.71
C ALA A 146 -7.89 -3.10 -2.83
N LEU A 147 -7.39 -3.31 -4.06
CA LEU A 147 -7.83 -2.54 -5.22
C LEU A 147 -9.28 -2.82 -5.63
N ALA A 148 -9.78 -4.04 -5.49
CA ALA A 148 -11.17 -4.38 -5.81
C ALA A 148 -12.16 -3.64 -4.91
N LYS A 149 -11.87 -3.50 -3.61
CA LYS A 149 -12.70 -2.71 -2.69
C LYS A 149 -12.56 -1.22 -2.93
N LEU A 150 -11.34 -0.73 -3.16
CA LEU A 150 -11.13 0.67 -3.54
C LEU A 150 -11.90 1.02 -4.83
N LYS A 151 -11.92 0.11 -5.82
CA LYS A 151 -12.70 0.26 -7.06
C LYS A 151 -14.19 0.46 -6.76
N GLN A 152 -14.75 -0.37 -5.90
CA GLN A 152 -16.14 -0.26 -5.48
C GLN A 152 -16.41 1.09 -4.81
N TRP A 153 -15.59 1.46 -3.83
CA TRP A 153 -15.73 2.73 -3.11
C TRP A 153 -15.64 3.94 -4.06
N LEU A 154 -14.70 3.92 -5.00
CA LEU A 154 -14.54 4.98 -6.02
C LEU A 154 -15.79 5.09 -6.91
N ALA A 155 -16.36 3.96 -7.34
CA ALA A 155 -17.57 3.94 -8.15
C ALA A 155 -18.80 4.50 -7.41
N GLU A 156 -18.89 4.27 -6.09
CA GLU A 156 -20.02 4.70 -5.27
C GLU A 156 -19.90 6.16 -4.78
N THR A 157 -18.68 6.59 -4.41
CA THR A 157 -18.45 7.84 -3.66
C THR A 157 -17.75 8.92 -4.49
N TYR A 158 -17.14 8.56 -5.61
CA TYR A 158 -16.35 9.48 -6.44
C TYR A 158 -16.66 9.37 -7.95
N PRO A 159 -17.93 9.55 -8.39
CA PRO A 159 -18.35 9.40 -9.79
C PRO A 159 -17.80 10.46 -10.74
#